data_AF-A0AAI9SXU2-F1
#
_entry.id   AF-A0AAI9SXU2-F1
#
_cell.length_a   1.000
_cell.length_b   1.000
_cell.length_c   1.000
_cell.angle_alpha   90.00
_cell.angle_beta   90.00
_cell.angle_gamma   90.00
#
_symmetry.space_group_name_H-M   'P 1'
#
loop_
_entity.id
_entity.type
_entity.pdbx_description
1 polymer ?
#
loop_
_entity_poly.entity_id
_entity_poly.type
_entity_poly.pdbx_seq_one_letter_code
_entity_poly.pdbx_strand_id
1 'polypeptide(L)'
;MLIVRRAFSRTRPQLAKPSPSVAGVANDKTLKKRLGRPSNNLSTGLVGLANVGKSTFFQALTKSTLGNPANYPFATIEPEKALIKAPLSRQLSHYMKIFRSNRSIPTNHTIWDIAGLTRNAHSGSGLGNKFLSDIRQVDGILQVVRGFVDDDITHVEESGVDPVRDMILVNDELILKDLEIIESHLEKMRKMKKKPNGGGGGGGASATGRGEEEMSVLEKLSDVLYDGKKIISYSNGNGEWSDDEIDIINGLNLLTAKPTVYLLNVSEDDYCSGTNQYYQQVSNWILENCPGDKLIMFSAQHERRLNELQDEELEKYKTIYPRGSVISQVVEEIKTVLNLISFYTCGPLEARQWSLRRGSLAPEAAGLIHSDLQKTFINAIVYKWDDLVDVDEFDEGKLKTSGKQHKQGKKYLVEDGDVLVIKAASGKARAELDSDDSIDSADSADNADSVDSVDSVASLDSVDSLTSQCCSTISLRSIGNLTVTTPPSRFARWCG
;
A
#
# COMPACT_ATOMS: atom_id res chain seq x y z
N MET A 1 43.20 85.85 -3.83
CA MET A 1 42.29 85.59 -4.95
C MET A 1 42.38 84.09 -5.29
N LEU A 2 41.26 83.43 -5.62
CA LEU A 2 41.17 82.03 -6.09
C LEU A 2 41.75 80.93 -5.17
N ILE A 3 40.88 80.30 -4.37
CA ILE A 3 41.08 78.96 -3.81
C ILE A 3 40.18 77.99 -4.59
N VAL A 4 40.76 76.95 -5.17
CA VAL A 4 40.01 75.91 -5.90
C VAL A 4 39.33 74.97 -4.90
N ARG A 5 38.01 74.81 -4.99
CA ARG A 5 37.27 73.71 -4.35
C ARG A 5 36.47 72.96 -5.42
N ARG A 6 36.87 71.71 -5.70
CA ARG A 6 36.12 70.82 -6.59
C ARG A 6 34.83 70.38 -5.92
N ALA A 7 33.70 70.52 -6.61
CA ALA A 7 32.42 70.01 -6.14
C ALA A 7 32.34 68.49 -6.39
N PHE A 8 32.18 67.71 -5.32
CA PHE A 8 31.82 66.29 -5.45
C PHE A 8 30.33 66.15 -5.71
N SER A 9 29.98 65.47 -6.81
CA SER A 9 28.58 65.17 -7.15
C SER A 9 27.98 64.20 -6.12
N ARG A 10 26.81 64.56 -5.57
CA ARG A 10 26.02 63.70 -4.67
C ARG A 10 24.96 62.92 -5.46
N THR A 11 25.37 61.92 -6.23
CA THR A 11 24.44 60.90 -6.72
C THR A 11 24.03 59.99 -5.56
N ARG A 12 22.80 60.17 -5.05
CA ARG A 12 22.14 59.16 -4.20
C ARG A 12 22.01 57.84 -4.99
N PRO A 13 22.28 56.67 -4.41
CA PRO A 13 21.89 55.41 -5.03
C PRO A 13 20.36 55.37 -5.15
N GLN A 14 19.84 55.13 -6.36
CA GLN A 14 18.43 54.75 -6.50
C GLN A 14 18.27 53.35 -5.92
N LEU A 15 17.48 53.23 -4.86
CA LEU A 15 17.00 51.93 -4.38
C LEU A 15 16.23 51.26 -5.52
N ALA A 16 16.49 49.96 -5.74
CA ALA A 16 15.76 49.18 -6.73
C ALA A 16 14.25 49.28 -6.46
N LYS A 17 13.45 49.40 -7.53
CA LYS A 17 11.98 49.33 -7.42
C LYS A 17 11.63 48.00 -6.72
N PRO A 18 10.67 47.99 -5.76
CA PRO A 18 10.23 46.75 -5.16
C PRO A 18 9.75 45.79 -6.25
N SER A 19 10.09 44.51 -6.13
CA SER A 19 9.57 43.47 -7.02
C SER A 19 8.05 43.51 -7.02
N PRO A 20 7.38 43.27 -8.17
CA PRO A 20 5.92 43.21 -8.20
C PRO A 20 5.45 42.21 -7.15
N SER A 21 4.55 42.67 -6.28
CA SER A 21 3.98 41.85 -5.22
C SER A 21 3.31 40.64 -5.85
N VAL A 22 3.86 39.44 -5.62
CA VAL A 22 3.21 38.19 -5.99
C VAL A 22 1.87 38.13 -5.27
N ALA A 23 0.80 38.30 -6.03
CA ALA A 23 -0.55 38.25 -5.48
C ALA A 23 -0.85 36.81 -5.03
N GLY A 24 -0.99 36.61 -3.73
CA GLY A 24 -1.74 35.49 -3.17
C GLY A 24 -1.19 34.08 -3.41
N VAL A 25 0.03 33.79 -2.96
CA VAL A 25 0.34 32.42 -2.49
C VAL A 25 0.62 32.51 -0.98
N ALA A 26 -0.36 32.08 -0.19
CA ALA A 26 -0.24 32.05 1.26
C ALA A 26 0.85 31.05 1.67
N ASN A 27 1.97 31.56 2.17
CA ASN A 27 2.99 30.78 2.89
C ASN A 27 2.49 30.40 4.30
N ASP A 28 1.29 29.81 4.38
CA ASP A 28 0.84 29.04 5.53
C ASP A 28 -0.26 28.05 5.13
N LYS A 29 0.16 26.88 4.65
CA LYS A 29 -0.64 25.67 4.66
C LYS A 29 0.21 24.59 5.29
N THR A 30 0.14 24.49 6.62
CA THR A 30 0.37 23.19 7.27
C THR A 30 -0.47 22.17 6.51
N LEU A 31 0.18 21.12 6.01
CA LEU A 31 -0.53 20.03 5.36
C LEU A 31 -1.36 19.35 6.43
N LYS A 32 -2.69 19.59 6.40
CA LYS A 32 -3.66 18.93 7.26
C LYS A 32 -3.31 17.45 7.35
N LYS A 33 -3.11 16.95 8.57
CA LYS A 33 -2.75 15.56 8.81
C LYS A 33 -3.89 14.67 8.31
N ARG A 34 -3.56 13.40 8.09
CA ARG A 34 -4.52 12.42 7.56
C ARG A 34 -4.42 11.12 8.34
N LEU A 35 -5.55 10.46 8.46
CA LEU A 35 -5.62 9.08 8.93
C LEU A 35 -4.77 8.17 8.02
N GLY A 36 -4.20 7.13 8.63
CA GLY A 36 -3.31 6.18 7.98
C GLY A 36 -1.83 6.50 8.15
N ARG A 37 -1.04 5.42 8.16
CA ARG A 37 0.40 5.35 8.44
C ARG A 37 1.22 6.39 7.64
N PRO A 38 2.16 7.13 8.26
CA PRO A 38 3.07 8.05 7.56
C PRO A 38 4.17 7.27 6.83
N SER A 39 3.82 6.61 5.73
CA SER A 39 4.71 5.82 4.87
C SER A 39 4.42 6.11 3.40
N ASN A 40 5.45 5.95 2.56
CA ASN A 40 5.31 5.91 1.09
C ASN A 40 5.16 4.48 0.55
N ASN A 41 5.58 3.49 1.34
CA ASN A 41 5.37 2.08 1.07
C ASN A 41 4.02 1.67 1.67
N LEU A 42 2.94 2.05 1.00
CA LEU A 42 1.56 1.69 1.36
C LEU A 42 1.10 0.45 0.58
N SER A 43 0.20 -0.32 1.18
CA SER A 43 -0.32 -1.58 0.63
C SER A 43 -1.82 -1.73 0.90
N THR A 44 -2.51 -2.52 0.08
CA THR A 44 -3.96 -2.74 0.19
C THR A 44 -4.25 -4.21 0.46
N GLY A 45 -5.23 -4.52 1.30
CA GLY A 45 -5.68 -5.90 1.55
C GLY A 45 -6.93 -6.22 0.74
N LEU A 46 -6.91 -7.34 0.02
CA LEU A 46 -8.10 -7.90 -0.61
C LEU A 46 -8.86 -8.73 0.43
N VAL A 47 -10.10 -8.33 0.71
CA VAL A 47 -10.93 -8.78 1.83
C VAL A 47 -12.29 -9.23 1.31
N GLY A 48 -12.89 -10.24 1.92
CA GLY A 48 -14.25 -10.66 1.62
C GLY A 48 -14.63 -11.91 2.41
N LEU A 49 -15.91 -12.29 2.37
CA LEU A 49 -16.35 -13.58 2.91
C LEU A 49 -15.79 -14.75 2.07
N ALA A 50 -15.95 -15.98 2.58
CA ALA A 50 -15.71 -17.17 1.77
C ALA A 50 -16.58 -17.16 0.48
N ASN A 51 -16.06 -17.77 -0.59
CA ASN A 51 -16.77 -18.01 -1.85
C ASN A 51 -17.25 -16.77 -2.65
N VAL A 52 -16.82 -15.54 -2.32
CA VAL A 52 -17.19 -14.31 -3.07
C VAL A 52 -16.42 -14.09 -4.40
N GLY A 53 -15.51 -15.00 -4.77
CA GLY A 53 -14.64 -14.87 -5.95
C GLY A 53 -13.28 -14.16 -5.71
N LYS A 54 -12.93 -13.92 -4.44
CA LYS A 54 -11.69 -13.23 -4.01
C LYS A 54 -10.42 -13.79 -4.66
N SER A 55 -10.13 -15.08 -4.50
CA SER A 55 -8.90 -15.70 -5.02
C SER A 55 -8.88 -15.78 -6.55
N THR A 56 -10.03 -15.93 -7.20
CA THR A 56 -10.16 -15.83 -8.67
C THR A 56 -9.79 -14.44 -9.17
N PHE A 57 -10.22 -13.38 -8.47
CA PHE A 57 -9.84 -12.01 -8.81
C PHE A 57 -8.36 -11.73 -8.52
N PHE A 58 -7.80 -12.28 -7.44
CA PHE A 58 -6.37 -12.15 -7.12
C PHE A 58 -5.48 -12.84 -8.17
N GLN A 59 -5.87 -14.01 -8.67
CA GLN A 59 -5.21 -14.69 -9.80
C GLN A 59 -5.27 -13.83 -11.08
N ALA A 60 -6.43 -13.23 -11.39
CA ALA A 60 -6.58 -12.35 -12.55
C ALA A 60 -5.77 -11.04 -12.43
N LEU A 61 -5.67 -10.47 -11.23
CA LEU A 61 -4.83 -9.31 -10.91
C LEU A 61 -3.33 -9.60 -11.08
N THR A 62 -2.87 -10.75 -10.59
CA THR A 62 -1.47 -11.17 -10.65
C THR A 62 -1.04 -11.71 -12.02
N LYS A 63 -2.01 -12.10 -12.86
CA LYS A 63 -1.81 -12.91 -14.08
C LYS A 63 -1.07 -14.23 -13.78
N SER A 64 -1.28 -14.76 -12.57
CA SER A 64 -0.66 -15.99 -12.10
C SER A 64 -1.54 -17.19 -12.45
N THR A 65 -0.92 -18.25 -12.95
CA THR A 65 -1.56 -19.56 -13.16
C THR A 65 -1.46 -20.48 -11.94
N LEU A 66 -0.93 -19.99 -10.80
CA LEU A 66 -0.79 -20.79 -9.59
C LEU A 66 -2.15 -21.22 -9.05
N GLY A 67 -2.34 -22.54 -9.01
CA GLY A 67 -3.63 -23.19 -8.86
C GLY A 67 -4.34 -22.86 -7.54
N ASN A 68 -5.66 -22.72 -7.64
CA ASN A 68 -6.56 -22.54 -6.52
C ASN A 68 -6.42 -23.71 -5.52
N PRO A 69 -6.00 -23.50 -4.25
CA PRO A 69 -6.13 -24.50 -3.22
C PRO A 69 -7.62 -24.77 -3.00
N ALA A 70 -8.06 -25.98 -3.32
CA ALA A 70 -9.48 -26.31 -3.41
C ALA A 70 -10.26 -25.94 -2.13
N ASN A 71 -11.42 -25.29 -2.30
CA ASN A 71 -12.63 -25.20 -1.46
C ASN A 71 -12.60 -25.73 0.01
N TYR A 72 -11.59 -25.39 0.82
CA TYR A 72 -11.54 -25.72 2.25
C TYR A 72 -11.58 -24.45 3.11
N PRO A 73 -12.78 -24.01 3.57
CA PRO A 73 -12.96 -22.74 4.29
C PRO A 73 -12.36 -22.69 5.70
N PHE A 74 -11.61 -23.72 6.11
CA PHE A 74 -10.97 -23.83 7.43
C PHE A 74 -9.44 -23.98 7.37
N ALA A 75 -8.83 -23.94 6.17
CA ALA A 75 -7.38 -24.05 6.02
C ALA A 75 -6.68 -22.73 6.37
N THR A 76 -5.64 -22.78 7.21
CA THR A 76 -4.81 -21.62 7.56
C THR A 76 -3.83 -21.31 6.43
N ILE A 77 -4.27 -20.50 5.47
CA ILE A 77 -3.41 -19.94 4.43
C ILE A 77 -2.69 -18.69 5.00
N GLU A 78 -1.45 -18.44 4.58
CA GLU A 78 -0.73 -17.19 4.88
C GLU A 78 -1.04 -16.13 3.81
N PRO A 79 -1.14 -14.84 4.18
CA PRO A 79 -1.56 -13.81 3.22
C PRO A 79 -0.53 -13.66 2.08
N GLU A 80 -0.98 -13.84 0.83
CA GLU A 80 -0.10 -13.83 -0.34
C GLU A 80 0.14 -12.39 -0.82
N LYS A 81 1.39 -12.04 -1.12
CA LYS A 81 1.79 -10.70 -1.57
C LYS A 81 1.90 -10.60 -3.09
N ALA A 82 1.07 -9.77 -3.71
CA ALA A 82 1.16 -9.38 -5.11
C ALA A 82 1.78 -7.99 -5.32
N LEU A 83 2.48 -7.84 -6.45
CA LEU A 83 2.89 -6.54 -6.99
C LEU A 83 2.20 -6.33 -8.34
N ILE A 84 1.27 -5.38 -8.39
CA ILE A 84 0.48 -5.08 -9.59
C ILE A 84 0.98 -3.79 -10.22
N LYS A 85 1.28 -3.84 -11.51
CA LYS A 85 1.75 -2.69 -12.28
C LYS A 85 0.61 -1.69 -12.46
N ALA A 86 0.88 -0.42 -12.20
CA ALA A 86 -0.03 0.66 -12.56
C ALA A 86 -0.27 0.69 -14.08
N PRO A 87 -1.47 1.10 -14.54
CA PRO A 87 -1.71 1.35 -15.95
C PRO A 87 -0.76 2.42 -16.49
N LEU A 88 -0.51 2.39 -17.81
CA LEU A 88 0.39 3.33 -18.47
C LEU A 88 -0.23 4.74 -18.45
N SER A 89 0.17 5.55 -17.46
CA SER A 89 -0.34 6.92 -17.29
C SER A 89 0.00 7.83 -18.48
N ARG A 90 -0.90 8.76 -18.82
CA ARG A 90 -0.70 9.78 -19.87
C ARG A 90 0.63 10.51 -19.70
N GLN A 91 0.97 10.88 -18.47
CA GLN A 91 2.23 11.53 -18.14
C GLN A 91 3.43 10.65 -18.48
N LEU A 92 3.40 9.34 -18.16
CA LEU A 92 4.49 8.42 -18.47
C LEU A 92 4.70 8.24 -19.98
N SER A 93 3.60 8.12 -20.75
CA SER A 93 3.66 8.06 -22.22
C SER A 93 4.25 9.34 -22.82
N HIS A 94 3.80 10.51 -22.33
CA HIS A 94 4.32 11.81 -22.77
C HIS A 94 5.81 11.95 -22.46
N TYR A 95 6.22 11.63 -21.23
CA TYR A 95 7.61 11.71 -20.82
C TYR A 95 8.52 10.74 -21.59
N MET A 96 8.07 9.52 -21.88
CA MET A 96 8.80 8.61 -22.76
C MET A 96 9.05 9.21 -24.15
N LYS A 97 8.06 9.93 -24.73
CA LYS A 97 8.19 10.63 -26.02
C LYS A 97 9.20 11.78 -25.95
N ILE A 98 9.01 12.75 -25.05
CA ILE A 98 9.79 14.01 -25.07
C ILE A 98 11.25 13.81 -24.65
N PHE A 99 11.53 12.84 -23.78
CA PHE A 99 12.89 12.47 -23.35
C PHE A 99 13.54 11.40 -24.26
N ARG A 100 12.84 10.92 -25.30
CA ARG A 100 13.26 9.82 -26.19
C ARG A 100 13.74 8.59 -25.41
N SER A 101 13.01 8.20 -24.37
CA SER A 101 13.39 7.10 -23.49
C SER A 101 13.17 5.74 -24.16
N ASN A 102 14.18 4.85 -24.11
CA ASN A 102 14.08 3.51 -24.70
C ASN A 102 12.98 2.63 -24.07
N ARG A 103 12.59 2.87 -22.82
CA ARG A 103 11.51 2.15 -22.13
C ARG A 103 10.76 3.02 -21.12
N SER A 104 9.47 2.73 -20.93
CA SER A 104 8.66 3.23 -19.82
C SER A 104 8.55 2.18 -18.71
N ILE A 105 8.72 2.59 -17.45
CA ILE A 105 8.52 1.74 -16.27
C ILE A 105 7.41 2.35 -15.39
N PRO A 106 6.18 1.80 -15.43
CA PRO A 106 5.13 2.16 -14.48
C PRO A 106 5.52 1.80 -13.04
N THR A 107 4.85 2.43 -12.08
CA THR A 107 4.99 2.09 -10.66
C THR A 107 4.24 0.80 -10.32
N ASN A 108 4.55 0.19 -9.18
CA ASN A 108 3.86 -1.02 -8.69
C ASN A 108 3.09 -0.70 -7.41
N HIS A 109 1.87 -1.22 -7.30
CA HIS A 109 1.07 -1.20 -6.07
C HIS A 109 1.12 -2.58 -5.41
N THR A 110 1.23 -2.60 -4.08
CA THR A 110 1.24 -3.85 -3.31
C THR A 110 -0.18 -4.21 -2.89
N ILE A 111 -0.64 -5.41 -3.25
CA ILE A 111 -1.89 -5.99 -2.75
C ILE A 111 -1.57 -7.29 -2.00
N TRP A 112 -2.25 -7.50 -0.88
CA TRP A 112 -2.22 -8.75 -0.13
C TRP A 112 -3.53 -9.50 -0.31
N ASP A 113 -3.51 -10.79 -0.66
CA ASP A 113 -4.69 -11.64 -0.53
C ASP A 113 -4.84 -12.04 0.93
N ILE A 114 -5.83 -11.46 1.63
CA ILE A 114 -6.13 -11.82 3.01
C ILE A 114 -7.11 -13.00 2.97
N ALA A 115 -7.01 -13.95 3.90
CA ALA A 115 -7.90 -15.12 3.94
C ALA A 115 -9.39 -14.74 3.92
N GLY A 116 -10.29 -15.64 3.51
CA GLY A 116 -11.73 -15.35 3.58
C GLY A 116 -12.21 -15.23 5.03
N LEU A 117 -13.01 -14.21 5.34
CA LEU A 117 -13.64 -14.10 6.66
C LEU A 117 -14.67 -15.21 6.84
N THR A 118 -14.54 -15.94 7.94
CA THR A 118 -15.59 -16.82 8.50
C THR A 118 -16.29 -16.10 9.65
N ARG A 119 -17.56 -16.42 9.91
CA ARG A 119 -18.37 -15.74 10.95
C ARG A 119 -17.71 -15.85 12.33
N ASN A 120 -18.03 -14.87 13.20
CA ASN A 120 -17.66 -14.83 14.61
C ASN A 120 -16.14 -14.70 14.85
N ALA A 121 -15.44 -13.94 14.00
CA ALA A 121 -13.99 -13.79 14.06
C ALA A 121 -13.49 -13.13 15.36
N HIS A 122 -14.32 -12.28 15.96
CA HIS A 122 -14.07 -11.58 17.22
C HIS A 122 -13.89 -12.52 18.43
N SER A 123 -14.46 -13.72 18.38
CA SER A 123 -14.75 -14.60 19.54
C SER A 123 -13.53 -15.24 20.21
N GLY A 124 -12.32 -14.73 19.99
CA GLY A 124 -11.10 -15.14 20.68
C GLY A 124 -10.38 -16.36 20.08
N SER A 125 -11.08 -17.29 19.43
CA SER A 125 -10.52 -18.55 18.95
C SER A 125 -10.64 -18.75 17.42
N GLY A 126 -9.49 -18.99 16.76
CA GLY A 126 -9.44 -19.48 15.38
C GLY A 126 -9.05 -18.45 14.31
N LEU A 127 -9.41 -18.77 13.06
CA LEU A 127 -8.94 -18.11 11.82
C LEU A 127 -9.24 -16.60 11.76
N GLY A 128 -10.35 -16.18 12.35
CA GLY A 128 -10.85 -14.81 12.29
C GLY A 128 -9.96 -13.77 12.97
N ASN A 129 -9.37 -14.09 14.12
CA ASN A 129 -8.41 -13.18 14.78
C ASN A 129 -7.13 -13.01 13.94
N LYS A 130 -6.69 -14.05 13.20
CA LYS A 130 -5.57 -13.94 12.25
C LYS A 130 -5.93 -12.99 11.10
N PHE A 131 -7.10 -13.18 10.50
CA PHE A 131 -7.64 -12.31 9.45
C PHE A 131 -7.66 -10.82 9.85
N LEU A 132 -8.16 -10.48 11.04
CA LEU A 132 -8.18 -9.09 11.53
C LEU A 132 -6.75 -8.54 11.80
N SER A 133 -5.83 -9.41 12.24
CA SER A 133 -4.41 -9.07 12.38
C SER A 133 -3.72 -8.81 11.03
N ASP A 134 -4.10 -9.54 9.98
CA ASP A 134 -3.58 -9.35 8.62
C ASP A 134 -4.13 -8.05 8.00
N ILE A 135 -5.42 -7.71 8.21
CA ILE A 135 -5.98 -6.40 7.83
C ILE A 135 -5.26 -5.25 8.55
N ARG A 136 -4.83 -5.43 9.80
CA ARG A 136 -4.11 -4.39 10.54
C ARG A 136 -2.80 -3.98 9.84
N GLN A 137 -2.13 -4.90 9.15
CA GLN A 137 -0.84 -4.69 8.49
C GLN A 137 -0.92 -3.91 7.16
N VAL A 138 -2.10 -3.86 6.53
CA VAL A 138 -2.33 -3.09 5.28
C VAL A 138 -2.84 -1.68 5.58
N ASP A 139 -2.76 -0.79 4.61
CA ASP A 139 -3.09 0.65 4.74
C ASP A 139 -4.47 1.02 4.17
N GLY A 140 -5.09 0.12 3.41
CA GLY A 140 -6.44 0.27 2.84
C GLY A 140 -7.06 -1.10 2.50
N ILE A 141 -8.36 -1.12 2.22
CA ILE A 141 -9.16 -2.36 2.04
C ILE A 141 -9.81 -2.37 0.65
N LEU A 142 -9.69 -3.49 -0.07
CA LEU A 142 -10.54 -3.84 -1.22
C LEU A 142 -11.54 -4.90 -0.76
N GLN A 143 -12.78 -4.51 -0.51
CA GLN A 143 -13.82 -5.42 -0.02
C GLN A 143 -14.59 -6.02 -1.19
N VAL A 144 -14.32 -7.30 -1.50
CA VAL A 144 -15.07 -8.09 -2.48
C VAL A 144 -16.41 -8.52 -1.89
N VAL A 145 -17.48 -8.13 -2.57
CA VAL A 145 -18.86 -8.46 -2.22
C VAL A 145 -19.43 -9.35 -3.32
N ARG A 146 -20.10 -10.45 -2.97
CA ARG A 146 -20.79 -11.31 -3.94
C ARG A 146 -22.01 -10.58 -4.48
N GLY A 147 -22.17 -10.52 -5.80
CA GLY A 147 -23.33 -9.95 -6.49
C GLY A 147 -23.91 -10.88 -7.56
N PHE A 148 -23.53 -12.16 -7.56
CA PHE A 148 -23.97 -13.18 -8.51
C PHE A 148 -24.59 -14.39 -7.80
N VAL A 149 -25.59 -15.00 -8.43
CA VAL A 149 -26.16 -16.29 -8.03
C VAL A 149 -25.42 -17.38 -8.81
N ASP A 150 -25.10 -18.48 -8.15
CA ASP A 150 -24.45 -19.65 -8.74
C ASP A 150 -24.86 -20.88 -7.92
N ASP A 151 -25.47 -21.86 -8.58
CA ASP A 151 -26.04 -23.06 -7.97
C ASP A 151 -24.96 -24.07 -7.54
N ASP A 152 -23.77 -24.02 -8.14
CA ASP A 152 -22.63 -24.89 -7.78
C ASP A 152 -21.88 -24.38 -6.54
N ILE A 153 -22.10 -23.12 -6.13
CA ILE A 153 -21.47 -22.53 -4.94
C ILE A 153 -22.38 -22.68 -3.72
N THR A 154 -22.03 -23.63 -2.85
CA THR A 154 -22.70 -23.83 -1.57
C THR A 154 -22.68 -22.54 -0.73
N HIS A 155 -23.88 -22.02 -0.46
CA HIS A 155 -24.08 -20.96 0.50
C HIS A 155 -23.88 -21.47 1.93
N VAL A 156 -23.19 -20.68 2.75
CA VAL A 156 -23.04 -20.93 4.21
C VAL A 156 -24.28 -20.40 4.98
N GLU A 157 -25.36 -20.05 4.29
CA GLU A 157 -26.68 -19.69 4.83
C GLU A 157 -27.77 -20.34 3.99
N GLU A 158 -28.87 -20.73 4.64
CA GLU A 158 -30.05 -21.30 4.00
C GLU A 158 -30.87 -20.26 3.19
N SER A 159 -30.50 -18.96 3.25
CA SER A 159 -31.32 -17.85 2.73
C SER A 159 -30.81 -17.19 1.42
N GLY A 160 -29.85 -17.78 0.72
CA GLY A 160 -29.39 -17.28 -0.59
C GLY A 160 -28.33 -16.17 -0.54
N VAL A 161 -28.23 -15.38 -1.63
CA VAL A 161 -27.27 -14.26 -1.79
C VAL A 161 -27.85 -12.97 -1.20
N ASP A 162 -27.19 -12.38 -0.21
CA ASP A 162 -27.56 -11.08 0.37
C ASP A 162 -26.31 -10.17 0.51
N PRO A 163 -26.01 -9.35 -0.51
CA PRO A 163 -24.77 -8.57 -0.55
C PRO A 163 -24.70 -7.47 0.51
N VAL A 164 -25.85 -6.99 0.98
CA VAL A 164 -25.92 -5.93 2.00
C VAL A 164 -25.63 -6.51 3.38
N ARG A 165 -26.20 -7.69 3.69
CA ARG A 165 -25.87 -8.45 4.91
C ARG A 165 -24.39 -8.81 4.98
N ASP A 166 -23.80 -9.25 3.87
CA ASP A 166 -22.37 -9.57 3.79
C ASP A 166 -21.49 -8.35 4.10
N MET A 167 -21.89 -7.15 3.65
CA MET A 167 -21.18 -5.90 3.96
C MET A 167 -21.34 -5.49 5.43
N ILE A 168 -22.56 -5.57 5.98
CA ILE A 168 -22.85 -5.27 7.39
C ILE A 168 -22.01 -6.18 8.30
N LEU A 169 -22.02 -7.49 8.05
CA LEU A 169 -21.26 -8.46 8.83
C LEU A 169 -19.76 -8.13 8.89
N VAL A 170 -19.15 -7.77 7.76
CA VAL A 170 -17.73 -7.36 7.72
C VAL A 170 -17.54 -6.03 8.45
N ASN A 171 -18.42 -5.05 8.27
CA ASN A 171 -18.31 -3.74 8.91
C ASN A 171 -18.41 -3.84 10.45
N ASP A 172 -19.39 -4.57 10.95
CA ASP A 172 -19.64 -4.78 12.38
C ASP A 172 -18.46 -5.52 13.03
N GLU A 173 -17.88 -6.51 12.37
CA GLU A 173 -16.70 -7.25 12.84
C GLU A 173 -15.46 -6.34 12.96
N LEU A 174 -15.25 -5.40 12.04
CA LEU A 174 -14.18 -4.39 12.14
C LEU A 174 -14.44 -3.40 13.29
N ILE A 175 -15.70 -2.95 13.44
CA ILE A 175 -16.13 -2.01 14.50
C ILE A 175 -15.97 -2.62 15.89
N LEU A 176 -16.46 -3.85 16.10
CA LEU A 176 -16.34 -4.57 17.37
C LEU A 176 -14.88 -4.73 17.79
N LYS A 177 -13.98 -5.03 16.84
CA LYS A 177 -12.57 -5.21 17.16
C LYS A 177 -11.86 -3.90 17.52
N ASP A 178 -12.24 -2.78 16.89
CA ASP A 178 -11.74 -1.46 17.27
C ASP A 178 -12.30 -1.01 18.63
N LEU A 179 -13.57 -1.31 18.94
CA LEU A 179 -14.19 -1.08 20.25
C LEU A 179 -13.43 -1.83 21.37
N GLU A 180 -13.12 -3.12 21.21
CA GLU A 180 -12.35 -3.89 22.20
C GLU A 180 -11.00 -3.21 22.54
N ILE A 181 -10.32 -2.67 21.53
CA ILE A 181 -9.04 -1.97 21.68
C ILE A 181 -9.23 -0.64 22.42
N ILE A 182 -10.22 0.15 22.03
CA ILE A 182 -10.53 1.45 22.64
C ILE A 182 -10.97 1.28 24.10
N GLU A 183 -11.87 0.34 24.39
CA GLU A 183 -12.32 0.03 25.74
C GLU A 183 -11.15 -0.46 26.62
N SER A 184 -10.29 -1.35 26.10
CA SER A 184 -9.08 -1.81 26.81
C SER A 184 -8.11 -0.66 27.08
N HIS A 185 -7.99 0.31 26.17
CA HIS A 185 -7.13 1.48 26.35
C HIS A 185 -7.73 2.45 27.38
N LEU A 186 -9.02 2.78 27.27
CA LEU A 186 -9.76 3.59 28.24
C LEU A 186 -9.67 3.00 29.65
N GLU A 187 -9.81 1.69 29.81
CA GLU A 187 -9.74 1.05 31.13
C GLU A 187 -8.34 1.19 31.76
N LYS A 188 -7.27 1.03 30.96
CA LYS A 188 -5.87 1.26 31.39
C LYS A 188 -5.64 2.72 31.81
N MET A 189 -6.08 3.68 30.98
CA MET A 189 -5.92 5.11 31.26
C MET A 189 -6.72 5.55 32.51
N ARG A 190 -7.96 5.06 32.67
CA ARG A 190 -8.79 5.27 33.87
C ARG A 190 -8.15 4.65 35.13
N LYS A 191 -7.47 3.49 35.02
CA LYS A 191 -6.69 2.89 36.12
C LYS A 191 -5.45 3.72 36.49
N MET A 192 -4.74 4.27 35.51
CA MET A 192 -3.59 5.16 35.75
C MET A 192 -4.02 6.47 36.44
N LYS A 193 -5.09 7.12 35.96
CA LYS A 193 -5.63 8.36 36.55
C LYS A 193 -6.11 8.17 38.01
N LYS A 194 -6.56 6.96 38.38
CA LYS A 194 -6.96 6.61 39.76
C LYS A 194 -5.78 6.30 40.72
N LYS A 195 -4.54 6.25 40.24
CA LYS A 195 -3.32 6.15 41.08
C LYS A 195 -2.58 7.50 41.12
N PRO A 196 -3.03 8.50 41.92
CA PRO A 196 -2.22 9.68 42.18
C PRO A 196 -0.96 9.25 42.94
N ASN A 197 0.21 9.68 42.45
CA ASN A 197 1.57 9.45 42.99
C ASN A 197 1.65 8.82 44.39
N GLY A 198 1.79 7.49 44.43
CA GLY A 198 2.32 6.77 45.59
C GLY A 198 3.83 7.00 45.73
N GLY A 199 4.23 8.23 46.08
CA GLY A 199 5.60 8.57 46.51
C GLY A 199 6.51 9.22 45.45
N GLY A 200 6.73 10.53 45.60
CA GLY A 200 8.02 11.20 45.35
C GLY A 200 8.43 11.56 43.91
N GLY A 201 8.76 12.84 43.69
CA GLY A 201 9.59 13.29 42.55
C GLY A 201 8.84 14.10 41.48
N GLY A 202 9.14 15.40 41.40
CA GLY A 202 8.45 16.34 40.49
C GLY A 202 8.59 16.03 39.00
N GLY A 203 7.50 16.26 38.25
CA GLY A 203 7.47 16.15 36.78
C GLY A 203 6.08 16.07 36.12
N GLY A 204 5.01 15.89 36.89
CA GLY A 204 3.72 15.36 36.37
C GLY A 204 2.68 16.32 35.77
N ALA A 205 2.93 17.63 35.61
CA ALA A 205 1.88 18.57 35.19
C ALA A 205 1.57 18.56 33.67
N SER A 206 2.51 18.13 32.82
CA SER A 206 2.32 18.04 31.37
C SER A 206 1.81 16.67 30.89
N ALA A 207 2.03 15.62 31.70
CA ALA A 207 1.57 14.27 31.42
C ALA A 207 0.06 14.09 31.70
N THR A 208 -0.49 14.83 32.67
CA THR A 208 -1.92 14.79 33.00
C THR A 208 -2.79 15.38 31.90
N GLY A 209 -2.44 16.55 31.35
CA GLY A 209 -3.24 17.18 30.29
C GLY A 209 -3.35 16.34 29.01
N ARG A 210 -2.23 15.79 28.53
CA ARG A 210 -2.23 14.90 27.34
C ARG A 210 -3.02 13.61 27.55
N GLY A 211 -2.96 13.02 28.74
CA GLY A 211 -3.74 11.82 29.05
C GLY A 211 -5.24 12.08 29.18
N GLU A 212 -5.65 13.32 29.49
CA GLU A 212 -7.07 13.74 29.48
C GLU A 212 -7.58 14.01 28.06
N GLU A 213 -6.76 14.65 27.23
CA GLU A 213 -7.02 14.82 25.80
C GLU A 213 -7.17 13.47 25.08
N GLU A 214 -6.21 12.55 25.24
CA GLU A 214 -6.27 11.20 24.69
C GLU A 214 -7.50 10.42 25.16
N MET A 215 -7.87 10.54 26.45
CA MET A 215 -9.09 9.91 26.98
C MET A 215 -10.36 10.49 26.34
N SER A 216 -10.43 11.81 26.13
CA SER A 216 -11.55 12.45 25.45
C SER A 216 -11.66 12.04 23.98
N VAL A 217 -10.53 11.82 23.29
CA VAL A 217 -10.51 11.31 21.91
C VAL A 217 -10.98 9.86 21.87
N LEU A 218 -10.49 9.02 22.78
CA LEU A 218 -10.92 7.62 22.89
C LEU A 218 -12.43 7.49 23.19
N GLU A 219 -13.00 8.33 24.06
CA GLU A 219 -14.44 8.34 24.33
C GLU A 219 -15.24 8.77 23.08
N LYS A 220 -14.80 9.83 22.39
CA LYS A 220 -15.37 10.26 21.10
C LYS A 220 -15.27 9.18 20.00
N LEU A 221 -14.21 8.38 19.97
CA LEU A 221 -14.06 7.25 19.05
C LEU A 221 -15.04 6.12 19.38
N SER A 222 -15.24 5.79 20.67
CA SER A 222 -16.25 4.78 21.05
C SER A 222 -17.67 5.21 20.68
N ASP A 223 -18.04 6.48 20.86
CA ASP A 223 -19.36 6.98 20.47
C ASP A 223 -19.63 6.79 18.95
N VAL A 224 -18.64 7.09 18.11
CA VAL A 224 -18.72 6.93 16.64
C VAL A 224 -18.90 5.45 16.24
N LEU A 225 -18.21 4.55 16.93
CA LEU A 225 -18.28 3.11 16.68
C LEU A 225 -19.59 2.49 17.19
N TYR A 226 -20.13 2.94 18.34
CA TYR A 226 -21.46 2.52 18.81
C TYR A 226 -22.58 3.02 17.88
N ASP A 227 -22.39 4.15 17.21
CA ASP A 227 -23.24 4.67 16.12
C ASP A 227 -23.19 3.81 14.83
N GLY A 228 -22.36 2.76 14.78
CA GLY A 228 -22.18 1.88 13.62
C GLY A 228 -21.32 2.47 12.49
N LYS A 229 -20.67 3.61 12.72
CA LYS A 229 -19.95 4.38 11.68
C LYS A 229 -18.45 4.10 11.73
N LYS A 230 -17.82 4.03 10.55
CA LYS A 230 -16.36 3.96 10.44
C LYS A 230 -15.70 5.26 10.89
N ILE A 231 -14.56 5.16 11.59
CA ILE A 231 -13.76 6.31 12.03
C ILE A 231 -13.29 7.18 10.86
N ILE A 232 -13.00 6.58 9.70
CA ILE A 232 -12.61 7.35 8.51
C ILE A 232 -13.76 8.15 7.89
N SER A 233 -15.00 7.66 8.00
CA SER A 233 -16.21 8.34 7.51
C SER A 233 -16.74 9.39 8.49
N TYR A 234 -16.05 9.64 9.60
CA TYR A 234 -16.49 10.60 10.61
C TYR A 234 -16.49 12.04 10.08
N SER A 235 -17.69 12.59 9.93
CA SER A 235 -17.94 14.01 9.80
C SER A 235 -19.10 14.37 10.72
N ASN A 236 -18.83 15.23 11.70
CA ASN A 236 -19.88 15.83 12.53
C ASN A 236 -20.11 17.28 12.03
N GLY A 237 -21.25 17.89 12.34
CA GLY A 237 -21.63 19.22 11.82
C GLY A 237 -20.67 20.38 12.15
N ASN A 238 -19.65 20.13 12.99
CA ASN A 238 -18.57 21.06 13.34
C ASN A 238 -17.23 20.79 12.62
N GLY A 239 -17.09 19.71 11.85
CA GLY A 239 -15.89 19.40 11.06
C GLY A 239 -15.39 17.95 11.10
N GLU A 240 -14.25 17.74 10.45
CA GLU A 240 -13.43 16.51 10.50
C GLU A 240 -12.59 16.42 11.79
N TRP A 241 -11.88 15.32 12.00
CA TRP A 241 -10.85 15.17 13.05
C TRP A 241 -9.79 16.30 13.01
N SER A 242 -9.34 16.73 14.18
CA SER A 242 -8.23 17.70 14.31
C SER A 242 -6.86 17.07 14.00
N ASP A 243 -5.86 17.88 13.70
CA ASP A 243 -4.49 17.39 13.47
C ASP A 243 -3.89 16.68 14.70
N ASP A 244 -4.32 17.03 15.92
CA ASP A 244 -3.85 16.40 17.17
C ASP A 244 -4.64 15.12 17.48
N GLU A 245 -5.96 15.11 17.20
CA GLU A 245 -6.79 13.88 17.24
C GLU A 245 -6.26 12.83 16.24
N ILE A 246 -5.85 13.25 15.04
CA ILE A 246 -5.32 12.37 14.00
C ILE A 246 -4.02 11.68 14.41
N ASP A 247 -3.13 12.35 15.16
CA ASP A 247 -1.91 11.71 15.68
C ASP A 247 -2.24 10.59 16.67
N ILE A 248 -3.22 10.82 17.56
CA ILE A 248 -3.71 9.83 18.53
C ILE A 248 -4.33 8.64 17.78
N ILE A 249 -5.25 8.88 16.84
CA ILE A 249 -5.92 7.83 16.05
C ILE A 249 -4.91 7.01 15.24
N ASN A 250 -3.91 7.66 14.63
CA ASN A 250 -2.85 6.97 13.88
C ASN A 250 -1.97 6.10 14.77
N GLY A 251 -1.78 6.44 16.05
CA GLY A 251 -1.08 5.60 17.03
C GLY A 251 -1.80 4.27 17.31
N LEU A 252 -3.13 4.26 17.22
CA LEU A 252 -3.97 3.09 17.54
C LEU A 252 -4.03 2.04 16.40
N ASN A 253 -3.69 2.41 15.16
CA ASN A 253 -3.74 1.54 13.96
C ASN A 253 -5.10 0.81 13.78
N LEU A 254 -6.19 1.52 14.03
CA LEU A 254 -7.57 1.03 13.97
C LEU A 254 -7.95 0.55 12.56
N LEU A 255 -8.83 -0.45 12.50
CA LEU A 255 -9.27 -1.08 11.25
C LEU A 255 -10.24 -0.18 10.47
N THR A 256 -11.20 0.42 11.16
CA THR A 256 -12.21 1.35 10.63
C THR A 256 -11.67 2.74 10.28
N ALA A 257 -10.39 3.01 10.59
CA ALA A 257 -9.66 4.19 10.12
C ALA A 257 -9.01 3.98 8.74
N LYS A 258 -9.06 2.76 8.18
CA LYS A 258 -8.54 2.43 6.84
C LYS A 258 -9.63 2.69 5.79
N PRO A 259 -9.32 3.32 4.65
CA PRO A 259 -10.30 3.56 3.60
C PRO A 259 -10.65 2.27 2.85
N THR A 260 -11.88 2.19 2.33
CA THR A 260 -12.40 0.98 1.67
C THR A 260 -12.84 1.25 0.23
N VAL A 261 -12.52 0.34 -0.68
CA VAL A 261 -13.15 0.25 -2.00
C VAL A 261 -13.98 -1.03 -2.05
N TYR A 262 -15.27 -0.88 -2.32
CA TYR A 262 -16.18 -2.00 -2.50
C TYR A 262 -16.13 -2.51 -3.93
N LEU A 263 -15.85 -3.80 -4.10
CA LEU A 263 -15.79 -4.49 -5.38
C LEU A 263 -16.98 -5.45 -5.46
N LEU A 264 -18.05 -5.08 -6.16
CA LEU A 264 -19.22 -5.94 -6.37
C LEU A 264 -18.93 -6.90 -7.53
N ASN A 265 -18.72 -8.18 -7.20
CA ASN A 265 -18.45 -9.24 -8.16
C ASN A 265 -19.76 -9.75 -8.76
N VAL A 266 -19.97 -9.61 -10.07
CA VAL A 266 -21.20 -9.99 -10.78
C VAL A 266 -20.90 -11.00 -11.92
N SER A 267 -21.95 -11.50 -12.58
CA SER A 267 -21.82 -12.36 -13.76
C SER A 267 -21.16 -11.62 -14.94
N GLU A 268 -20.71 -12.36 -15.95
CA GLU A 268 -20.15 -11.77 -17.17
C GLU A 268 -21.20 -10.93 -17.91
N ASP A 269 -22.45 -11.40 -17.94
CA ASP A 269 -23.61 -10.72 -18.52
C ASP A 269 -23.99 -9.42 -17.79
N ASP A 270 -24.04 -9.44 -16.45
CA ASP A 270 -24.35 -8.26 -15.63
C ASP A 270 -23.23 -7.22 -15.74
N TYR A 271 -21.97 -7.67 -15.75
CA TYR A 271 -20.84 -6.78 -15.96
C TYR A 271 -20.91 -6.12 -17.33
N CYS A 272 -21.17 -6.89 -18.38
CA CYS A 272 -21.23 -6.39 -19.76
C CYS A 272 -22.43 -5.46 -20.00
N SER A 273 -23.62 -5.81 -19.52
CA SER A 273 -24.83 -4.98 -19.60
C SER A 273 -24.73 -3.70 -18.75
N GLY A 274 -23.90 -3.72 -17.70
CA GLY A 274 -23.76 -2.60 -16.77
C GLY A 274 -24.85 -2.55 -15.70
N THR A 275 -25.67 -3.60 -15.59
CA THR A 275 -26.81 -3.67 -14.66
C THR A 275 -26.76 -4.96 -13.85
N ASN A 276 -26.98 -4.86 -12.54
CA ASN A 276 -27.09 -6.01 -11.62
C ASN A 276 -28.18 -5.73 -10.59
N GLN A 277 -28.94 -6.77 -10.22
CA GLN A 277 -30.09 -6.66 -9.33
C GLN A 277 -29.77 -6.12 -7.92
N TYR A 278 -28.55 -6.34 -7.43
CA TYR A 278 -28.13 -5.90 -6.10
C TYR A 278 -27.44 -4.53 -6.09
N TYR A 279 -27.01 -4.02 -7.26
CA TYR A 279 -26.18 -2.82 -7.37
C TYR A 279 -26.79 -1.60 -6.66
N GLN A 280 -28.09 -1.36 -6.83
CA GLN A 280 -28.78 -0.23 -6.19
C GLN A 280 -28.84 -0.36 -4.67
N GLN A 281 -29.13 -1.57 -4.15
CA GLN A 281 -29.19 -1.83 -2.71
C GLN A 281 -27.82 -1.64 -2.05
N VAL A 282 -26.77 -2.19 -2.68
CA VAL A 282 -25.37 -2.04 -2.26
C VAL A 282 -24.94 -0.56 -2.30
N SER A 283 -25.23 0.15 -3.38
CA SER A 283 -24.89 1.57 -3.52
C SER A 283 -25.58 2.44 -2.47
N ASN A 284 -26.86 2.21 -2.19
CA ASN A 284 -27.59 2.98 -1.18
C ASN A 284 -27.02 2.74 0.22
N TRP A 285 -26.75 1.48 0.58
CA TRP A 285 -26.16 1.16 1.87
C TRP A 285 -24.79 1.81 2.09
N ILE A 286 -23.93 1.82 1.06
CA ILE A 286 -22.62 2.50 1.12
C ILE A 286 -22.80 4.01 1.29
N LEU A 287 -23.72 4.65 0.56
CA LEU A 287 -23.98 6.09 0.67
C LEU A 287 -24.48 6.51 2.06
N GLU A 288 -25.26 5.66 2.73
CA GLU A 288 -25.80 5.91 4.06
C GLU A 288 -24.80 5.64 5.19
N ASN A 289 -24.05 4.52 5.13
CA ASN A 289 -23.24 4.02 6.24
C ASN A 289 -21.74 4.30 6.09
N CYS A 290 -21.24 4.41 4.85
CA CYS A 290 -19.83 4.58 4.51
C CYS A 290 -19.62 5.74 3.51
N PRO A 291 -20.11 6.96 3.80
CA PRO A 291 -20.04 8.07 2.86
C PRO A 291 -18.59 8.38 2.48
N GLY A 292 -18.32 8.32 1.17
CA GLY A 292 -16.98 8.52 0.58
C GLY A 292 -16.27 7.26 0.12
N ASP A 293 -16.65 6.06 0.61
CA ASP A 293 -16.14 4.80 0.06
C ASP A 293 -16.73 4.56 -1.34
N LYS A 294 -15.95 4.00 -2.27
CA LYS A 294 -16.35 3.83 -3.68
C LYS A 294 -16.80 2.41 -3.99
N LEU A 295 -17.87 2.30 -4.78
CA LEU A 295 -18.34 1.05 -5.37
C LEU A 295 -17.86 0.88 -6.82
N ILE A 296 -17.21 -0.25 -7.11
CA ILE A 296 -16.82 -0.68 -8.46
C ILE A 296 -17.49 -2.04 -8.73
N MET A 297 -18.27 -2.11 -9.81
CA MET A 297 -18.81 -3.38 -10.30
C MET A 297 -17.80 -4.05 -11.23
N PHE A 298 -17.55 -5.35 -11.04
CA PHE A 298 -16.62 -6.15 -11.83
C PHE A 298 -17.11 -7.60 -11.98
N SER A 299 -16.48 -8.38 -12.85
CA SER A 299 -16.67 -9.84 -12.86
C SER A 299 -15.32 -10.55 -12.79
N ALA A 300 -15.09 -11.30 -11.71
CA ALA A 300 -13.86 -12.09 -11.53
C ALA A 300 -13.69 -13.15 -12.64
N GLN A 301 -14.81 -13.68 -13.16
CA GLN A 301 -14.83 -14.64 -14.26
C GLN A 301 -14.40 -13.99 -15.58
N HIS A 302 -14.89 -12.78 -15.86
CA HIS A 302 -14.52 -12.02 -17.05
C HIS A 302 -13.01 -11.67 -17.05
N GLU A 303 -12.48 -11.16 -15.94
CA GLU A 303 -11.05 -10.86 -15.82
C GLU A 303 -10.17 -12.10 -15.95
N ARG A 304 -10.65 -13.25 -15.47
CA ARG A 304 -9.97 -14.53 -15.66
C ARG A 304 -9.98 -14.98 -17.12
N ARG A 305 -11.14 -14.96 -17.80
CA ARG A 305 -11.28 -15.28 -19.23
C ARG A 305 -10.39 -14.40 -20.11
N LEU A 306 -10.31 -13.10 -19.83
CA LEU A 306 -9.42 -12.17 -20.56
C LEU A 306 -7.93 -12.48 -20.41
N ASN A 307 -7.50 -13.17 -19.35
CA ASN A 307 -6.12 -13.61 -19.17
C ASN A 307 -5.87 -15.04 -19.73
N GLU A 308 -6.86 -15.93 -19.67
CA GLU A 308 -6.73 -17.32 -20.14
C GLU A 308 -6.87 -17.46 -21.66
N LEU A 309 -7.84 -16.76 -22.28
CA LEU A 309 -8.13 -16.87 -23.71
C LEU A 309 -7.07 -16.17 -24.58
N GLN A 310 -6.75 -16.76 -25.73
CA GLN A 310 -5.81 -16.23 -26.72
C GLN A 310 -6.43 -16.18 -28.12
N ASP A 311 -5.75 -15.49 -29.04
CA ASP A 311 -6.03 -15.48 -30.49
C ASP A 311 -7.53 -15.37 -30.86
N GLU A 312 -8.03 -16.28 -31.70
CA GLU A 312 -9.42 -16.24 -32.19
C GLU A 312 -10.47 -16.40 -31.09
N GLU A 313 -10.17 -17.15 -30.02
CA GLU A 313 -11.13 -17.38 -28.94
C GLU A 313 -11.32 -16.10 -28.12
N LEU A 314 -10.23 -15.35 -27.91
CA LEU A 314 -10.27 -14.05 -27.25
C LEU A 314 -11.06 -13.01 -28.07
N GLU A 315 -10.89 -12.97 -29.39
CA GLU A 315 -11.65 -12.04 -30.24
C GLU A 315 -13.14 -12.42 -30.36
N LYS A 316 -13.47 -13.72 -30.42
CA LYS A 316 -14.86 -14.20 -30.31
C LYS A 316 -15.46 -13.80 -28.96
N TYR A 317 -14.73 -13.98 -27.86
CA TYR A 317 -15.17 -13.61 -26.52
C TYR A 317 -15.39 -12.10 -26.36
N LYS A 318 -14.47 -11.25 -26.84
CA LYS A 318 -14.64 -9.78 -26.86
C LYS A 318 -15.81 -9.32 -27.74
N THR A 319 -16.18 -10.09 -28.76
CA THR A 319 -17.35 -9.78 -29.59
C THR A 319 -18.65 -10.00 -28.82
N ILE A 320 -18.69 -11.00 -27.93
CA ILE A 320 -19.84 -11.28 -27.05
C ILE A 320 -19.85 -10.32 -25.86
N TYR A 321 -18.70 -10.11 -25.23
CA TYR A 321 -18.50 -9.24 -24.08
C TYR A 321 -17.57 -8.07 -24.43
N PRO A 322 -18.07 -7.01 -25.11
CA PRO A 322 -17.25 -5.87 -25.56
C PRO A 322 -16.76 -4.95 -24.43
N ARG A 323 -17.22 -5.14 -23.19
CA ARG A 323 -16.73 -4.37 -22.04
C ARG A 323 -15.29 -4.81 -21.72
N GLY A 324 -14.41 -3.83 -21.51
CA GLY A 324 -13.01 -4.09 -21.17
C GLY A 324 -12.77 -4.44 -19.70
N SER A 325 -11.52 -4.81 -19.40
CA SER A 325 -11.03 -5.10 -18.06
C SER A 325 -11.14 -3.90 -17.10
N VAL A 326 -11.59 -4.15 -15.87
CA VAL A 326 -11.70 -3.19 -14.78
C VAL A 326 -10.36 -2.96 -14.05
N ILE A 327 -9.35 -3.82 -14.25
CA ILE A 327 -8.14 -3.84 -13.41
C ILE A 327 -7.45 -2.48 -13.34
N SER A 328 -7.39 -1.75 -14.47
CA SER A 328 -6.81 -0.40 -14.49
C SER A 328 -7.58 0.59 -13.61
N GLN A 329 -8.92 0.53 -13.63
CA GLN A 329 -9.79 1.36 -12.77
C GLN A 329 -9.61 1.02 -11.29
N VAL A 330 -9.48 -0.27 -10.94
CA VAL A 330 -9.24 -0.69 -9.54
C VAL A 330 -7.88 -0.19 -9.05
N VAL A 331 -6.84 -0.25 -9.88
CA VAL A 331 -5.49 0.22 -9.51
C VAL A 331 -5.42 1.75 -9.40
N GLU A 332 -6.13 2.48 -10.27
CA GLU A 332 -6.30 3.94 -10.15
C GLU A 332 -7.06 4.32 -8.87
N GLU A 333 -8.05 3.51 -8.47
CA GLU A 333 -8.76 3.74 -7.23
C GLU A 333 -7.87 3.51 -6.00
N ILE A 334 -7.05 2.45 -5.99
CA ILE A 334 -6.03 2.24 -4.94
C ILE A 334 -5.10 3.46 -4.82
N LYS A 335 -4.64 4.02 -5.95
CA LYS A 335 -3.81 5.25 -5.94
C LYS A 335 -4.58 6.41 -5.29
N THR A 336 -5.84 6.59 -5.66
CA THR A 336 -6.71 7.68 -5.16
C THR A 336 -6.98 7.55 -3.66
N VAL A 337 -7.39 6.37 -3.22
CA VAL A 337 -7.79 6.03 -1.85
C VAL A 337 -6.62 6.07 -0.87
N LEU A 338 -5.44 5.54 -1.26
CA LEU A 338 -4.22 5.68 -0.46
C LEU A 338 -3.60 7.10 -0.55
N ASN A 339 -4.26 8.02 -1.27
CA ASN A 339 -3.84 9.39 -1.53
C ASN A 339 -2.39 9.48 -2.02
N LEU A 340 -2.08 8.61 -2.98
CA LEU A 340 -0.79 8.51 -3.64
C LEU A 340 -0.76 9.47 -4.84
N ILE A 341 0.39 10.10 -5.04
CA ILE A 341 0.75 10.86 -6.25
C ILE A 341 1.92 10.17 -6.95
N SER A 342 2.19 10.59 -8.18
CA SER A 342 3.26 10.05 -9.01
C SER A 342 4.24 11.14 -9.40
N PHE A 343 5.53 10.86 -9.22
CA PHE A 343 6.62 11.64 -9.80
C PHE A 343 7.45 10.76 -10.73
N TYR A 344 8.30 11.39 -11.53
CA TYR A 344 8.97 10.75 -12.66
C TYR A 344 10.46 11.03 -12.64
N THR A 345 11.24 10.03 -13.04
CA THR A 345 12.66 10.17 -13.37
C THR A 345 12.83 9.79 -14.82
N CYS A 346 13.33 10.70 -15.64
CA CYS A 346 13.35 10.56 -17.10
C CYS A 346 14.76 10.80 -17.66
N GLY A 347 15.12 10.00 -18.66
CA GLY A 347 16.33 10.15 -19.45
C GLY A 347 16.33 9.20 -20.66
N PRO A 348 17.41 9.18 -21.46
CA PRO A 348 17.45 8.39 -22.70
C PRO A 348 17.28 6.87 -22.48
N LEU A 349 17.73 6.34 -21.35
CA LEU A 349 17.60 4.92 -21.03
C LEU A 349 16.16 4.55 -20.64
N GLU A 350 15.53 5.31 -19.75
CA GLU A 350 14.19 5.03 -19.25
C GLU A 350 13.45 6.28 -18.76
N ALA A 351 12.13 6.23 -18.89
CA ALA A 351 11.20 7.05 -18.12
C ALA A 351 10.56 6.14 -17.07
N ARG A 352 10.74 6.44 -15.79
CA ARG A 352 10.20 5.65 -14.68
C ARG A 352 9.25 6.48 -13.83
N GLN A 353 8.09 5.89 -13.51
CA GLN A 353 7.10 6.41 -12.60
C GLN A 353 7.33 5.85 -11.19
N TRP A 354 7.27 6.73 -10.20
CA TRP A 354 7.41 6.43 -8.79
C TRP A 354 6.15 6.89 -8.06
N SER A 355 5.69 6.14 -7.05
CA SER A 355 4.52 6.46 -6.25
C SER A 355 4.93 6.87 -4.83
N LEU A 356 4.33 7.94 -4.31
CA LEU A 356 4.52 8.42 -2.92
C LEU A 356 3.24 9.07 -2.39
N ARG A 357 3.11 9.22 -1.08
CA ARG A 357 1.93 9.83 -0.44
C ARG A 357 1.90 11.33 -0.73
N ARG A 358 0.72 11.87 -1.03
CA ARG A 358 0.53 13.30 -1.32
C ARG A 358 0.94 14.14 -0.12
N GLY A 359 1.92 15.03 -0.32
CA GLY A 359 2.49 15.86 0.73
C GLY A 359 3.87 15.39 1.22
N SER A 360 4.42 14.32 0.64
CA SER A 360 5.81 13.93 0.86
C SER A 360 6.82 14.94 0.32
N LEU A 361 7.97 15.00 0.99
CA LEU A 361 9.04 15.94 0.70
C LEU A 361 10.03 15.39 -0.35
N ALA A 362 10.74 16.28 -1.05
CA ALA A 362 11.75 15.90 -2.05
C ALA A 362 12.81 14.88 -1.57
N PRO A 363 13.32 14.90 -0.31
CA PRO A 363 14.22 13.86 0.18
C PRO A 363 13.54 12.50 0.34
N GLU A 364 12.25 12.45 0.66
CA GLU A 364 11.49 11.19 0.78
C GLU A 364 11.25 10.57 -0.61
N ALA A 365 10.96 11.41 -1.61
CA ALA A 365 10.93 10.98 -3.01
C ALA A 365 12.28 10.43 -3.48
N ALA A 366 13.39 11.07 -3.09
CA ALA A 366 14.73 10.54 -3.36
C ALA A 366 14.98 9.18 -2.66
N GLY A 367 14.44 8.97 -1.47
CA GLY A 367 14.55 7.72 -0.70
C GLY A 367 13.89 6.52 -1.39
N LEU A 368 12.79 6.75 -2.12
CA LEU A 368 12.13 5.72 -2.95
C LEU A 368 13.00 5.25 -4.12
N ILE A 369 13.86 6.12 -4.65
CA ILE A 369 14.84 5.77 -5.69
C ILE A 369 15.99 4.98 -5.05
N HIS A 370 16.58 5.52 -3.98
CA HIS A 370 17.61 4.85 -3.18
C HIS A 370 17.75 5.51 -1.80
N SER A 371 17.90 4.71 -0.73
CA SER A 371 17.98 5.23 0.64
C SER A 371 19.13 6.23 0.86
N ASP A 372 20.26 6.07 0.17
CA ASP A 372 21.38 7.00 0.28
C ASP A 372 21.10 8.36 -0.38
N LEU A 373 20.27 8.42 -1.43
CA LEU A 373 19.89 9.69 -2.06
C LEU A 373 19.05 10.57 -1.12
N GLN A 374 18.29 9.96 -0.21
CA GLN A 374 17.61 10.66 0.89
C GLN A 374 18.59 11.18 1.94
N LYS A 375 19.54 10.34 2.38
CA LYS A 375 20.55 10.69 3.39
C LYS A 375 21.46 11.83 2.92
N THR A 376 21.96 11.75 1.67
CA THR A 376 22.90 12.73 1.11
C THR A 376 22.23 13.80 0.23
N PHE A 377 20.90 13.95 0.31
CA PHE A 377 20.13 14.92 -0.47
C PHE A 377 20.64 16.36 -0.31
N ILE A 378 20.93 17.02 -1.44
CA ILE A 378 21.31 18.45 -1.48
C ILE A 378 20.15 19.29 -2.02
N ASN A 379 19.65 18.97 -3.22
CA ASN A 379 18.52 19.63 -3.87
C ASN A 379 17.92 18.72 -4.96
N ALA A 380 16.77 19.09 -5.51
CA ALA A 380 16.24 18.53 -6.73
C ALA A 380 16.10 19.63 -7.79
N ILE A 381 16.33 19.29 -9.06
CA ILE A 381 15.81 20.06 -10.18
C ILE A 381 14.45 19.46 -10.51
N VAL A 382 13.43 20.31 -10.57
CA VAL A 382 12.03 19.93 -10.81
C VAL A 382 11.55 20.58 -12.09
N TYR A 383 10.90 19.78 -12.93
CA TYR A 383 10.10 20.25 -14.05
C TYR A 383 8.64 19.90 -13.77
N LYS A 384 7.75 20.90 -13.83
CA LYS A 384 6.32 20.71 -13.60
C LYS A 384 5.66 20.01 -14.78
N TRP A 385 4.59 19.26 -14.52
CA TRP A 385 3.76 18.70 -15.59
C TRP A 385 3.23 19.79 -16.54
N ASP A 386 2.67 20.87 -16.00
CA ASP A 386 2.13 22.00 -16.77
C ASP A 386 3.22 22.73 -17.59
N ASP A 387 4.49 22.66 -17.15
CA ASP A 387 5.62 23.22 -17.89
C ASP A 387 6.02 22.36 -19.09
N LEU A 388 5.74 21.05 -19.05
CA LEU A 388 6.18 20.03 -20.01
C LEU A 388 5.06 19.46 -20.91
N VAL A 389 3.78 19.62 -20.56
CA VAL A 389 2.66 18.98 -21.27
C VAL A 389 2.58 19.38 -22.76
N ASP A 390 2.88 20.64 -23.07
CA ASP A 390 2.88 21.20 -24.43
C ASP A 390 4.28 21.20 -25.09
N VAL A 391 5.24 20.46 -24.52
CA VAL A 391 6.60 20.35 -25.06
C VAL A 391 6.71 19.09 -25.93
N ASP A 392 7.18 19.22 -27.17
CA ASP A 392 7.38 18.07 -28.07
C ASP A 392 8.74 17.37 -27.90
N GLU A 393 9.77 18.11 -27.52
CA GLU A 393 11.14 17.61 -27.32
C GLU A 393 11.77 18.29 -26.10
N PHE A 394 12.40 17.50 -25.23
CA PHE A 394 13.03 18.00 -24.01
C PHE A 394 14.37 18.71 -24.31
N ASP A 395 14.40 20.02 -24.12
CA ASP A 395 15.60 20.86 -24.19
C ASP A 395 15.81 21.57 -22.85
N GLU A 396 16.79 21.10 -22.07
CA GLU A 396 17.16 21.68 -20.77
C GLU A 396 17.59 23.16 -20.89
N GLY A 397 18.29 23.53 -21.97
CA GLY A 397 18.75 24.90 -22.19
C GLY A 397 17.59 25.87 -22.42
N LYS A 398 16.63 25.48 -23.26
CA LYS A 398 15.40 26.25 -23.50
C LYS A 398 14.51 26.33 -22.25
N LEU A 399 14.33 25.24 -21.51
CA LEU A 399 13.54 25.22 -20.28
C LEU A 399 14.19 26.10 -19.19
N LYS A 400 15.52 26.05 -19.06
CA LYS A 400 16.29 26.91 -18.14
C LYS A 400 16.19 28.39 -18.50
N THR A 401 16.36 28.76 -19.77
CA THR A 401 16.23 30.16 -20.23
C THR A 401 14.80 30.69 -20.09
N SER A 402 13.78 29.83 -20.22
CA SER A 402 12.37 30.20 -20.01
C SER A 402 11.92 30.19 -18.54
N GLY A 403 12.81 29.88 -17.59
CA GLY A 403 12.50 29.85 -16.16
C GLY A 403 11.71 28.61 -15.70
N LYS A 404 11.50 27.62 -16.57
CA LYS A 404 10.78 26.36 -16.31
C LYS A 404 11.63 25.28 -15.61
N GLN A 405 12.82 25.64 -15.14
CA GLN A 405 13.74 24.76 -14.40
C GLN A 405 13.77 25.16 -12.91
N HIS A 406 12.99 24.47 -12.08
CA HIS A 406 12.80 24.85 -10.67
C HIS A 406 13.81 24.14 -9.77
N LYS A 407 14.75 24.89 -9.16
CA LYS A 407 15.71 24.31 -8.20
C LYS A 407 15.15 24.32 -6.79
N GLN A 408 14.86 23.14 -6.25
CA GLN A 408 14.10 22.96 -5.02
C GLN A 408 14.90 22.31 -3.89
N GLY A 409 14.66 22.76 -2.65
CA GLY A 409 15.36 22.31 -1.44
C GLY A 409 14.66 21.20 -0.67
N LYS A 410 15.18 20.87 0.53
CA LYS A 410 14.66 19.78 1.39
C LYS A 410 13.20 19.94 1.82
N LYS A 411 12.68 21.17 1.88
CA LYS A 411 11.30 21.50 2.28
C LYS A 411 10.29 21.51 1.11
N TYR A 412 10.72 21.17 -0.10
CA TYR A 412 9.83 21.14 -1.25
C TYR A 412 8.88 19.95 -1.17
N LEU A 413 7.58 20.22 -1.32
CA LEU A 413 6.51 19.25 -1.43
C LEU A 413 6.43 18.79 -2.89
N VAL A 414 6.53 17.48 -3.12
CA VAL A 414 6.43 16.93 -4.47
C VAL A 414 4.98 16.96 -4.94
N GLU A 415 4.76 17.36 -6.19
CA GLU A 415 3.44 17.43 -6.81
C GLU A 415 3.23 16.28 -7.82
N ASP A 416 1.96 15.94 -8.07
CA ASP A 416 1.61 14.88 -9.02
C ASP A 416 2.00 15.30 -10.44
N GLY A 417 2.78 14.47 -11.13
CA GLY A 417 3.34 14.77 -12.44
C GLY A 417 4.78 15.30 -12.44
N ASP A 418 5.35 15.73 -11.31
CA ASP A 418 6.70 16.31 -11.25
C ASP A 418 7.77 15.38 -11.87
N VAL A 419 8.64 15.91 -12.73
CA VAL A 419 9.89 15.23 -13.14
C VAL A 419 11.02 15.71 -12.23
N LEU A 420 11.63 14.78 -11.49
CA LEU A 420 12.67 15.07 -10.51
C LEU A 420 14.05 14.59 -11.00
N VAL A 421 15.02 15.50 -11.00
CA VAL A 421 16.46 15.17 -11.13
C VAL A 421 17.13 15.46 -9.78
N ILE A 422 17.31 14.41 -8.99
CA ILE A 422 17.89 14.50 -7.65
C ILE A 422 19.39 14.85 -7.72
N LYS A 423 19.83 15.81 -6.91
CA LYS A 423 21.25 16.11 -6.65
C LYS A 423 21.56 15.74 -5.21
N ALA A 424 22.35 14.69 -5.05
CA ALA A 424 22.81 14.17 -3.77
C ALA A 424 24.35 14.24 -3.72
N ALA A 425 24.94 14.29 -2.53
CA ALA A 425 26.40 14.20 -2.42
C ALA A 425 26.86 12.79 -2.79
N SER A 426 27.85 12.69 -3.68
CA SER A 426 28.57 11.45 -3.91
C SER A 426 29.20 11.00 -2.60
N GLY A 427 28.87 9.79 -2.14
CA GLY A 427 29.58 9.21 -1.00
C GLY A 427 31.06 9.12 -1.35
N LYS A 428 31.92 9.85 -0.63
CA LYS A 428 33.30 9.39 -0.46
C LYS A 428 33.20 8.00 0.15
N ALA A 429 33.93 7.05 -0.42
CA ALA A 429 33.97 5.70 0.11
C ALA A 429 34.32 5.76 1.61
N ARG A 430 33.55 5.04 2.44
CA ARG A 430 33.96 4.70 3.80
C ARG A 430 35.06 3.66 3.70
N ALA A 431 36.28 4.14 3.51
CA ALA A 431 37.51 3.50 3.92
C ALA A 431 38.18 4.47 4.90
N GLU A 432 38.89 3.94 5.90
CA GLU A 432 39.46 4.70 7.04
C GLU A 432 38.39 5.25 8.01
N LEU A 433 37.89 4.36 8.89
CA LEU A 433 37.46 4.59 10.29
C LEU A 433 36.81 3.30 10.84
N ASP A 434 37.57 2.20 10.89
CA ASP A 434 37.21 0.92 11.54
C ASP A 434 38.50 0.13 11.89
N SER A 435 39.56 0.83 12.26
CA SER A 435 40.87 0.23 12.59
C SER A 435 41.60 1.04 13.67
N ASP A 436 40.96 1.19 14.83
CA ASP A 436 41.56 1.57 16.11
C ASP A 436 40.54 1.29 17.22
N ASP A 437 40.44 0.02 17.64
CA ASP A 437 39.94 -0.39 18.97
C ASP A 437 40.18 -1.90 19.19
N SER A 438 41.45 -2.29 19.25
CA SER A 438 41.86 -3.60 19.76
C SER A 438 43.30 -3.57 20.30
N ILE A 439 43.41 -3.39 21.63
CA ILE A 439 44.46 -3.86 22.57
C ILE A 439 44.40 -2.95 23.81
N ASP A 440 43.78 -3.45 24.89
CA ASP A 440 44.46 -3.63 26.19
C ASP A 440 43.47 -4.10 27.28
N SER A 441 43.60 -5.36 27.70
CA SER A 441 43.54 -5.77 29.11
C SER A 441 43.76 -7.29 29.21
N ALA A 442 44.99 -7.70 29.44
CA ALA A 442 45.32 -9.03 29.96
C ALA A 442 45.98 -8.87 31.35
N ASP A 443 45.81 -9.91 32.17
CA ASP A 443 46.41 -10.18 33.47
C ASP A 443 45.66 -9.70 34.73
N SER A 444 44.98 -10.64 35.40
CA SER A 444 45.64 -11.42 36.47
C SER A 444 44.81 -12.63 36.88
N ALA A 445 45.46 -13.73 37.26
CA ALA A 445 44.83 -15.01 37.57
C ALA A 445 44.36 -15.13 39.03
N ASP A 446 43.53 -16.18 39.27
CA ASP A 446 43.55 -17.10 40.43
C ASP A 446 42.15 -17.39 41.00
N ASN A 447 41.61 -18.57 40.68
CA ASN A 447 41.65 -19.70 41.63
C ASN A 447 41.19 -20.99 40.95
N ALA A 448 41.76 -22.12 41.39
CA ALA A 448 41.35 -23.45 40.98
C ALA A 448 40.23 -23.97 41.90
N ASP A 449 39.39 -24.85 41.37
CA ASP A 449 39.05 -26.07 42.12
C ASP A 449 38.77 -27.22 41.13
N SER A 450 39.29 -28.39 41.46
CA SER A 450 39.11 -29.65 40.74
C SER A 450 37.90 -30.42 41.26
N VAL A 451 37.47 -31.47 40.53
CA VAL A 451 37.28 -32.85 41.04
C VAL A 451 36.49 -33.73 40.04
N ASP A 452 37.10 -34.87 39.70
CA ASP A 452 36.58 -36.20 39.36
C ASP A 452 35.62 -36.51 38.18
N SER A 453 36.24 -37.07 37.13
CA SER A 453 36.23 -38.52 36.79
C SER A 453 35.14 -39.14 35.88
N VAL A 454 35.61 -40.08 35.02
CA VAL A 454 34.94 -41.20 34.28
C VAL A 454 33.64 -40.91 33.49
N ASP A 455 33.35 -41.56 32.36
CA ASP A 455 33.76 -42.90 31.91
C ASP A 455 33.92 -43.03 30.37
N SER A 456 34.11 -44.26 29.88
CA SER A 456 34.77 -44.59 28.62
C SER A 456 33.93 -45.43 27.62
N VAL A 457 34.55 -45.67 26.45
CA VAL A 457 34.33 -46.76 25.44
C VAL A 457 33.25 -46.64 24.34
N ALA A 458 33.70 -47.07 23.14
CA ALA A 458 32.99 -47.82 22.08
C ALA A 458 32.44 -47.06 20.85
N SER A 459 33.23 -47.10 19.79
CA SER A 459 32.84 -47.00 18.37
C SER A 459 31.94 -48.16 17.91
N LEU A 460 31.12 -47.95 16.86
CA LEU A 460 31.20 -48.72 15.60
C LEU A 460 30.29 -48.18 14.47
N ASP A 461 30.71 -48.52 13.25
CA ASP A 461 29.99 -48.63 11.97
C ASP A 461 29.56 -47.45 11.08
N SER A 462 29.93 -47.64 9.81
CA SER A 462 29.55 -47.01 8.54
C SER A 462 28.06 -47.25 8.18
N VAL A 463 27.44 -46.72 7.11
CA VAL A 463 27.86 -46.60 5.70
C VAL A 463 27.02 -45.56 4.93
N ASP A 464 27.50 -45.18 3.73
CA ASP A 464 26.73 -44.66 2.57
C ASP A 464 26.04 -43.28 2.65
N SER A 465 25.84 -42.54 1.55
CA SER A 465 26.56 -42.47 0.26
C SER A 465 26.20 -41.16 -0.47
N LEU A 466 26.95 -40.81 -1.53
CA LEU A 466 26.86 -39.53 -2.25
C LEU A 466 25.62 -39.41 -3.17
N THR A 467 25.07 -38.20 -3.29
CA THR A 467 24.13 -37.84 -4.38
C THR A 467 24.60 -36.65 -5.23
N SER A 468 25.19 -37.01 -6.38
CA SER A 468 25.17 -36.39 -7.72
C SER A 468 25.33 -34.87 -7.95
N GLN A 469 26.16 -34.55 -8.95
CA GLN A 469 26.39 -33.21 -9.50
C GLN A 469 25.40 -32.82 -10.61
N CYS A 470 25.41 -31.54 -10.96
CA CYS A 470 24.65 -30.92 -12.04
C CYS A 470 25.26 -31.11 -13.45
N CYS A 471 24.38 -30.98 -14.45
CA CYS A 471 24.62 -30.46 -15.81
C CYS A 471 25.60 -31.18 -16.76
N SER A 472 25.06 -31.66 -17.89
CA SER A 472 25.58 -31.26 -19.21
C SER A 472 24.58 -31.50 -20.35
N THR A 473 24.62 -30.60 -21.33
CA THR A 473 23.83 -30.57 -22.57
C THR A 473 24.35 -31.59 -23.60
N ILE A 474 23.48 -32.17 -24.45
CA ILE A 474 23.77 -32.45 -25.89
C ILE A 474 22.49 -32.87 -26.65
N SER A 475 22.54 -32.77 -27.98
CA SER A 475 21.41 -32.80 -28.93
C SER A 475 21.31 -34.11 -29.75
N LEU A 476 20.20 -34.25 -30.49
CA LEU A 476 19.95 -35.03 -31.72
C LEU A 476 19.13 -36.35 -31.68
N ARG A 477 18.04 -36.31 -32.49
CA ARG A 477 17.49 -37.35 -33.41
C ARG A 477 16.61 -38.51 -32.87
N SER A 478 15.31 -38.36 -33.17
CA SER A 478 14.53 -39.13 -34.18
C SER A 478 14.22 -40.64 -33.98
N ILE A 479 13.02 -41.03 -34.47
CA ILE A 479 12.42 -42.39 -34.55
C ILE A 479 11.84 -42.87 -33.19
N GLY A 480 10.60 -43.36 -33.08
CA GLY A 480 9.53 -43.54 -34.08
C GLY A 480 8.23 -44.09 -33.43
N ASN A 481 7.14 -44.08 -34.21
CA ASN A 481 5.76 -44.51 -33.88
C ASN A 481 5.57 -45.65 -32.86
N LEU A 482 4.50 -45.57 -32.05
CA LEU A 482 3.42 -46.58 -32.06
C LEU A 482 2.13 -46.12 -31.33
N THR A 483 1.03 -46.60 -31.89
CA THR A 483 -0.39 -46.25 -31.76
C THR A 483 -1.11 -46.56 -30.42
N VAL A 484 -2.00 -45.64 -30.02
CA VAL A 484 -3.44 -45.83 -29.70
C VAL A 484 -3.92 -47.21 -29.18
N THR A 485 -4.57 -47.24 -28.00
CA THR A 485 -5.91 -47.89 -27.81
C THR A 485 -6.56 -47.57 -26.45
N THR A 486 -7.90 -47.45 -26.45
CA THR A 486 -8.83 -47.38 -25.29
C THR A 486 -10.21 -47.94 -25.73
N PRO A 487 -11.19 -48.22 -24.84
CA PRO A 487 -11.15 -48.52 -23.41
C PRO A 487 -11.50 -50.03 -23.16
N PRO A 488 -12.72 -50.57 -22.82
CA PRO A 488 -13.99 -50.04 -22.26
C PRO A 488 -14.56 -50.78 -20.99
N SER A 489 -14.96 -49.99 -19.97
CA SER A 489 -16.14 -50.20 -19.07
C SER A 489 -16.32 -51.48 -18.19
N ARG A 490 -16.59 -51.29 -16.88
CA ARG A 490 -17.88 -51.58 -16.16
C ARG A 490 -17.73 -51.95 -14.66
N PHE A 491 -18.61 -51.37 -13.82
CA PHE A 491 -19.13 -51.89 -12.53
C PHE A 491 -18.10 -52.09 -11.37
N ALA A 492 -18.43 -51.97 -10.07
CA ALA A 492 -19.63 -51.48 -9.37
C ALA A 492 -19.30 -51.11 -7.91
N ARG A 493 -20.30 -50.52 -7.23
CA ARG A 493 -20.45 -50.31 -5.77
C ARG A 493 -19.66 -51.26 -4.85
N TRP A 494 -19.17 -50.73 -3.73
CA TRP A 494 -19.55 -51.24 -2.39
C TRP A 494 -19.39 -50.17 -1.31
N CYS A 495 -20.08 -50.35 -0.18
CA CYS A 495 -20.09 -49.43 0.96
C CYS A 495 -18.87 -49.64 1.87
N GLY A 496 -18.54 -48.59 2.65
CA GLY A 496 -17.52 -48.57 3.69
C GLY A 496 -17.46 -47.19 4.32
#